data_AF-A0A7V2SV32-F1
#
_entry.id   AF-A0A7V2SV32-F1
#
_cell.length_a   1.000
_cell.length_b   1.000
_cell.length_c   1.000
_cell.angle_alpha   90.00
_cell.angle_beta   90.00
_cell.angle_gamma   90.00
#
_symmetry.space_group_name_H-M   'P 1'
#
loop_
_entity.id
_entity.type
_entity.pdbx_description
1 polymer ?
#
loop_
_entity_poly.entity_id
_entity_poly.type
_entity_poly.pdbx_seq_one_letter_code
_entity_poly.pdbx_strand_id
1 'polypeptide(L)'
;MEEQKELITEIKLPELSLVFLIGVSGSGKSSFARKHFKHTQIVSSDICRGIVSDDENNQSSTKDAFELLNYIVSMRLKNGLMTVIDATNLRSQDRKGLINIARKYHCLPVAIILNIPKDICQLRNESREDRAFNKHVIRSQFSTMRQGLRGLKREGFRNITHLRSVEEVDAIEKISLQPMYNNRKELTGPFDLIGDIHGCYDELVELITKLSYQIDNHNATHPENRTLIFLGDLNDRGPKTPDVYKLAMNMVAAGNALCVLGNHDFKLLKYLRGSKVKVNHGLEQTIEQLSHESDEFIAQLKEFLSSLISHYVLDEGKLVVAHAGLKEEMHGRGSGAVRSFCMYGETTGEIDQFGLPVRHNWAAEYKGRTKILYGHTP
;
A
#
# COMPACT_ATOMS: atom_id res chain seq x y z
N MET A 1 37.56 15.72 -7.45
CA MET A 1 36.75 16.01 -6.25
C MET A 1 35.68 14.94 -6.20
N GLU A 2 35.85 13.93 -5.34
CA GLU A 2 34.78 12.99 -5.04
C GLU A 2 33.73 13.73 -4.20
N GLU A 3 32.50 13.82 -4.70
CA GLU A 3 31.36 14.23 -3.88
C GLU A 3 31.29 13.28 -2.68
N GLN A 4 31.47 13.83 -1.46
CA GLN A 4 31.15 13.10 -0.24
C GLN A 4 29.67 12.77 -0.27
N LYS A 5 29.37 11.51 -0.58
CA LYS A 5 28.01 11.01 -0.60
C LYS A 5 27.51 10.97 0.84
N GLU A 6 26.56 11.84 1.15
CA GLU A 6 25.93 11.90 2.47
C GLU A 6 25.35 10.51 2.83
N LEU A 7 25.77 9.99 3.97
CA LEU A 7 25.34 8.68 4.44
C LEU A 7 23.87 8.76 4.86
N ILE A 8 23.08 7.78 4.42
CA ILE A 8 21.70 7.63 4.89
C ILE A 8 21.76 7.23 6.36
N THR A 9 21.07 7.98 7.23
CA THR A 9 20.98 7.68 8.67
C THR A 9 19.62 7.12 9.09
N GLU A 10 18.59 7.30 8.27
CA GLU A 10 17.22 6.84 8.50
C GLU A 10 16.67 6.02 7.33
N ILE A 11 16.06 4.87 7.62
CA ILE A 11 15.29 4.10 6.62
C ILE A 11 13.80 4.25 6.92
N LYS A 12 13.06 4.81 5.95
CA LYS A 12 11.60 4.96 6.01
C LYS A 12 10.91 3.75 5.41
N LEU A 13 10.08 3.06 6.19
CA LEU A 13 9.35 1.86 5.78
C LEU A 13 7.84 2.04 5.94
N PRO A 14 7.00 1.44 5.09
CA PRO A 14 5.56 1.39 5.35
C PRO A 14 5.27 0.64 6.65
N GLU A 15 4.35 1.16 7.46
CA GLU A 15 3.94 0.54 8.74
C GLU A 15 3.41 -0.88 8.58
N LEU A 16 2.80 -1.20 7.43
CA LEU A 16 2.34 -2.55 7.07
C LEU A 16 3.15 -3.11 5.90
N SER A 17 4.26 -3.77 6.23
CA SER A 17 5.19 -4.33 5.24
C SER A 17 5.77 -5.69 5.64
N LEU A 18 6.20 -6.44 4.62
CA LEU A 18 7.05 -7.61 4.77
C LEU A 18 8.47 -7.22 4.33
N VAL A 19 9.36 -7.07 5.30
CA VAL A 19 10.73 -6.59 5.09
C VAL A 19 11.65 -7.79 4.86
N PHE A 20 12.35 -7.81 3.73
CA PHE A 20 13.34 -8.82 3.39
C PHE A 20 14.73 -8.24 3.65
N LEU A 21 15.45 -8.84 4.59
CA LEU A 21 16.90 -8.64 4.66
C LEU A 21 17.54 -9.51 3.59
N ILE A 22 18.28 -8.91 2.66
CA ILE A 22 18.93 -9.60 1.55
C ILE A 22 20.43 -9.41 1.69
N GLY A 23 21.17 -10.51 1.80
CA GLY A 23 22.61 -10.44 1.97
C GLY A 23 23.22 -11.81 2.20
N VAL A 24 24.48 -11.95 1.79
CA VAL A 24 25.24 -13.20 1.97
C VAL A 24 25.46 -13.55 3.44
N SER A 25 25.88 -14.78 3.75
CA SER A 25 26.35 -15.10 5.10
C SER A 25 27.50 -14.17 5.51
N GLY A 26 27.56 -13.77 6.77
CA GLY A 26 28.56 -12.81 7.26
C GLY A 26 28.28 -11.33 6.96
N SER A 27 27.25 -11.00 6.16
CA SER A 27 26.93 -9.60 5.83
C SER A 27 26.34 -8.76 6.98
N GLY A 28 26.00 -9.40 8.11
CA GLY A 28 25.48 -8.71 9.30
C GLY A 28 23.95 -8.60 9.38
N LYS A 29 23.17 -9.32 8.57
CA LYS A 29 21.68 -9.28 8.57
C LYS A 29 21.08 -9.44 9.97
N SER A 30 21.43 -10.51 10.68
CA SER A 30 20.87 -10.78 12.01
C SER A 30 21.23 -9.70 13.03
N SER A 31 22.46 -9.19 12.97
CA SER A 31 22.90 -8.07 13.81
C SER A 31 22.11 -6.79 13.50
N PHE A 32 21.94 -6.47 12.21
CA PHE A 32 21.14 -5.35 11.75
C PHE A 32 19.67 -5.49 12.19
N ALA A 33 19.10 -6.69 12.04
CA ALA A 33 17.73 -7.01 12.45
C ALA A 33 17.52 -6.73 13.94
N ARG A 34 18.40 -7.28 14.79
CA ARG A 34 18.34 -7.14 16.25
C ARG A 34 18.58 -5.71 16.72
N LYS A 35 19.45 -4.95 16.03
CA LYS A 35 19.71 -3.53 16.35
C LYS A 35 18.48 -2.66 16.09
N HIS A 36 17.75 -2.93 15.01
CA HIS A 36 16.76 -1.99 14.48
C HIS A 36 15.29 -2.41 14.61
N PHE A 37 15.01 -3.67 14.90
CA PHE A 37 13.64 -4.20 14.98
C PHE A 37 13.41 -4.92 16.30
N LYS A 38 12.15 -4.95 16.75
CA LYS A 38 11.76 -5.72 17.94
C LYS A 38 11.98 -7.20 17.67
N HIS A 39 12.42 -7.96 18.67
CA HIS A 39 12.63 -9.41 18.53
C HIS A 39 11.38 -10.14 17.98
N THR A 40 10.17 -9.73 18.40
CA THR A 40 8.91 -10.29 17.91
C THR A 40 8.60 -9.97 16.45
N GLN A 41 9.24 -8.96 15.85
CA GLN A 41 9.07 -8.62 14.43
C GLN A 41 9.94 -9.48 13.51
N ILE A 42 10.99 -10.10 14.05
CA ILE A 42 11.99 -10.84 13.27
C ILE A 42 11.59 -12.31 13.21
N VAL A 43 11.50 -12.84 11.99
CA VAL A 43 11.31 -14.26 11.72
C VAL A 43 12.55 -14.76 11.00
N SER A 44 13.36 -15.55 11.69
CA SER A 44 14.63 -16.08 11.18
C SER A 44 14.48 -17.52 10.72
N SER A 45 15.05 -17.85 9.56
CA SER A 45 15.10 -19.25 9.09
C SER A 45 15.91 -20.14 10.01
N ASP A 46 16.94 -19.59 10.66
CA ASP A 46 17.84 -20.34 11.52
C ASP A 46 17.17 -20.66 12.85
N ILE A 47 16.47 -19.68 13.45
CA ILE A 47 15.63 -19.91 14.64
C ILE A 47 14.54 -20.94 14.35
N CYS A 48 13.86 -20.83 13.20
CA CYS A 48 12.84 -21.82 12.83
C CYS A 48 13.43 -23.23 12.69
N ARG A 49 14.68 -23.34 12.20
CA ARG A 49 15.39 -24.63 12.09
C ARG A 49 15.75 -25.19 13.47
N GLY A 50 16.21 -24.34 14.39
CA GLY A 50 16.42 -24.71 15.78
C GLY A 50 15.13 -25.21 16.44
N ILE A 51 13.99 -24.52 16.24
CA ILE A 51 12.71 -24.94 16.82
C ILE A 51 12.27 -26.34 16.36
N VAL A 52 12.49 -26.69 15.08
CA VAL A 52 12.02 -27.97 14.53
C VAL A 52 13.03 -29.11 14.67
N SER A 53 14.26 -28.84 15.13
CA SER A 53 15.33 -29.86 15.12
C SER A 53 16.37 -29.76 16.23
N ASP A 54 16.20 -28.82 17.18
CA ASP A 54 17.16 -28.46 18.23
C ASP A 54 18.54 -27.98 17.73
N ASP A 55 18.71 -27.80 16.41
CA ASP A 55 19.95 -27.34 15.78
C ASP A 55 19.69 -26.32 14.64
N GLU A 56 20.14 -25.09 14.81
CA GLU A 56 20.01 -24.01 13.81
C GLU A 56 20.81 -24.26 12.53
N ASN A 57 21.70 -25.26 12.51
CA ASN A 57 22.53 -25.62 11.35
C ASN A 57 22.04 -26.88 10.60
N ASN A 58 21.04 -27.61 11.13
CA ASN A 58 20.57 -28.87 10.56
C ASN A 58 19.90 -28.72 9.18
N GLN A 59 20.68 -28.85 8.11
CA GLN A 59 20.19 -28.63 6.75
C GLN A 59 19.08 -29.61 6.33
N SER A 60 18.97 -30.79 6.97
CA SER A 60 17.91 -31.76 6.65
C SER A 60 16.51 -31.24 7.00
N SER A 61 16.40 -30.40 8.02
CA SER A 61 15.14 -29.80 8.49
C SER A 61 14.81 -28.46 7.80
N THR A 62 15.50 -28.12 6.70
CA THR A 62 15.28 -26.85 6.00
C THR A 62 13.84 -26.69 5.52
N LYS A 63 13.22 -27.77 5.02
CA LYS A 63 11.83 -27.73 4.54
C LYS A 63 10.88 -27.33 5.67
N ASP A 64 10.94 -28.05 6.79
CA ASP A 64 10.07 -27.83 7.95
C ASP A 64 10.32 -26.45 8.58
N ALA A 65 11.57 -26.00 8.62
CA ALA A 65 11.93 -24.65 9.08
C ALA A 65 11.27 -23.55 8.22
N PHE A 66 11.25 -23.70 6.90
CA PHE A 66 10.58 -22.75 6.00
C PHE A 66 9.06 -22.84 6.06
N GLU A 67 8.49 -24.02 6.31
CA GLU A 67 7.04 -24.18 6.55
C GLU A 67 6.61 -23.42 7.81
N LEU A 68 7.35 -23.59 8.92
CA LEU A 68 7.12 -22.84 10.16
C LEU A 68 7.29 -21.32 9.95
N LEU A 69 8.36 -20.90 9.28
CA LEU A 69 8.60 -19.49 8.94
C LEU A 69 7.41 -18.91 8.16
N ASN A 70 6.95 -19.59 7.10
CA ASN A 70 5.83 -19.15 6.28
C ASN A 70 4.53 -19.04 7.09
N TYR A 71 4.31 -19.97 8.03
CA TYR A 71 3.15 -19.95 8.92
C TYR A 71 3.18 -18.73 9.86
N ILE A 72 4.31 -18.49 10.53
CA ILE A 72 4.48 -17.32 11.42
C ILE A 72 4.26 -16.03 10.64
N VAL A 73 4.90 -15.88 9.47
CA VAL A 73 4.75 -14.70 8.60
C VAL A 73 3.28 -14.50 8.22
N SER A 74 2.58 -15.57 7.84
CA SER A 74 1.17 -15.50 7.48
C SER A 74 0.30 -14.99 8.63
N MET A 75 0.51 -15.50 9.84
CA MET A 75 -0.26 -15.07 11.01
C MET A 75 0.03 -13.62 11.38
N ARG A 76 1.29 -13.18 11.28
CA ARG A 76 1.65 -11.79 11.56
C ARG A 76 1.03 -10.83 10.55
N LEU A 77 1.16 -11.11 9.25
CA LEU A 77 0.59 -10.23 8.21
C LEU A 77 -0.94 -10.23 8.22
N LYS A 78 -1.58 -11.37 8.55
CA LYS A 78 -3.03 -11.43 8.78
C LYS A 78 -3.46 -10.42 9.85
N ASN A 79 -2.72 -10.35 10.97
CA ASN A 79 -2.98 -9.42 12.07
C ASN A 79 -2.47 -7.98 11.84
N GLY A 80 -2.03 -7.64 10.63
CA GLY A 80 -1.57 -6.28 10.32
C GLY A 80 -0.22 -5.93 10.97
N LEU A 81 0.60 -6.93 11.32
CA LEU A 81 1.88 -6.72 11.99
C LEU A 81 3.04 -6.75 11.00
N MET A 82 3.82 -5.68 10.95
CA MET A 82 5.08 -5.64 10.17
C MET A 82 6.02 -6.78 10.60
N THR A 83 6.63 -7.40 9.60
CA THR A 83 7.43 -8.62 9.78
C THR A 83 8.72 -8.53 8.98
N VAL A 84 9.84 -8.87 9.62
CA VAL A 84 11.19 -8.84 9.05
C VAL A 84 11.67 -10.28 8.87
N ILE A 85 12.08 -10.62 7.66
CA ILE A 85 12.63 -11.93 7.32
C ILE A 85 14.14 -11.87 7.43
N ASP A 86 14.69 -12.54 8.44
CA ASP A 86 16.12 -12.78 8.57
C ASP A 86 16.48 -14.12 7.95
N ALA A 87 16.74 -14.08 6.65
CA ALA A 87 17.26 -15.18 5.85
C ALA A 87 18.21 -14.61 4.78
N THR A 88 18.90 -15.45 4.02
CA THR A 88 19.80 -14.96 2.96
C THR A 88 19.03 -14.30 1.81
N ASN A 89 17.85 -14.82 1.46
CA ASN A 89 16.90 -14.26 0.48
C ASN A 89 17.54 -13.94 -0.90
N LEU A 90 18.52 -14.73 -1.33
CA LEU A 90 19.35 -14.40 -2.50
C LEU A 90 18.64 -14.69 -3.83
N ARG A 91 17.94 -15.84 -3.96
CA ARG A 91 17.29 -16.23 -5.21
C ARG A 91 15.85 -15.72 -5.27
N SER A 92 15.39 -15.42 -6.48
CA SER A 92 13.99 -15.07 -6.76
C SER A 92 13.02 -16.16 -6.31
N GLN A 93 13.39 -17.43 -6.51
CA GLN A 93 12.59 -18.59 -6.10
C GLN A 93 12.40 -18.66 -4.58
N ASP A 94 13.44 -18.32 -3.80
CA ASP A 94 13.39 -18.31 -2.33
C ASP A 94 12.41 -17.25 -1.82
N ARG A 95 12.34 -16.09 -2.49
CA ARG A 95 11.45 -14.99 -2.11
C ARG A 95 10.00 -15.18 -2.59
N LYS A 96 9.79 -15.96 -3.66
CA LYS A 96 8.48 -16.09 -4.33
C LYS A 96 7.35 -16.48 -3.37
N GLY A 97 7.59 -17.46 -2.49
CA GLY A 97 6.59 -17.92 -1.50
C GLY A 97 6.17 -16.80 -0.54
N LEU A 98 7.15 -16.11 0.04
CA LEU A 98 6.92 -15.00 0.97
C LEU A 98 6.25 -13.79 0.31
N ILE A 99 6.61 -13.49 -0.94
CA ILE A 99 5.95 -12.44 -1.72
C ILE A 99 4.48 -12.80 -1.98
N ASN A 100 4.18 -14.07 -2.26
CA ASN A 100 2.80 -14.51 -2.41
C ASN A 100 2.01 -14.38 -1.10
N ILE A 101 2.63 -14.66 0.05
CA ILE A 101 2.02 -14.42 1.37
C ILE A 101 1.76 -12.92 1.57
N ALA A 102 2.72 -12.05 1.25
CA ALA A 102 2.52 -10.60 1.31
C ALA A 102 1.37 -10.13 0.42
N ARG A 103 1.27 -10.66 -0.81
CA ARG A 103 0.15 -10.36 -1.74
C ARG A 103 -1.20 -10.85 -1.21
N LYS A 104 -1.25 -12.07 -0.67
CA LYS A 104 -2.47 -12.66 -0.07
C LYS A 104 -3.03 -11.76 1.02
N TYR A 105 -2.16 -11.19 1.85
CA TYR A 105 -2.55 -10.27 2.91
C TYR A 105 -2.37 -8.80 2.51
N HIS A 106 -2.29 -8.47 1.22
CA HIS A 106 -2.20 -7.09 0.71
C HIS A 106 -1.12 -6.19 1.37
N CYS A 107 -0.03 -6.79 1.87
CA CYS A 107 1.11 -6.08 2.45
C CYS A 107 2.17 -5.77 1.39
N LEU A 108 2.94 -4.70 1.60
CA LEU A 108 4.00 -4.31 0.68
C LEU A 108 5.30 -5.10 0.94
N PRO A 109 5.88 -5.80 -0.05
CA PRO A 109 7.22 -6.36 0.08
C PRO A 109 8.27 -5.24 -0.03
N VAL A 110 9.20 -5.22 0.93
CA VAL A 110 10.27 -4.23 1.06
C VAL A 110 11.61 -4.95 1.10
N ALA A 111 12.65 -4.42 0.46
CA ALA A 111 13.99 -5.00 0.50
C ALA A 111 14.99 -4.06 1.17
N ILE A 112 15.73 -4.58 2.15
CA ILE A 112 16.94 -3.96 2.69
C ILE A 112 18.11 -4.87 2.33
N ILE A 113 18.97 -4.39 1.44
CA ILE A 113 20.07 -5.15 0.88
C ILE A 113 21.36 -4.77 1.61
N LEU A 114 22.00 -5.74 2.25
CA LEU A 114 23.31 -5.62 2.87
C LEU A 114 24.36 -6.22 1.92
N ASN A 115 24.80 -5.41 0.97
CA ASN A 115 25.79 -5.78 -0.06
C ASN A 115 27.20 -5.40 0.40
N ILE A 116 27.63 -6.01 1.51
CA ILE A 116 28.92 -5.77 2.14
C ILE A 116 30.05 -6.42 1.31
N PRO A 117 31.25 -5.81 1.24
CA PRO A 117 32.41 -6.39 0.56
C PRO A 117 32.68 -7.86 0.96
N LYS A 118 33.13 -8.63 -0.02
CA LYS A 118 33.26 -10.09 0.09
C LYS A 118 34.30 -10.51 1.13
N ASP A 119 35.44 -9.85 1.11
CA ASP A 119 36.54 -10.00 2.06
C ASP A 119 36.05 -9.85 3.51
N ILE A 120 35.27 -8.81 3.79
CA ILE A 120 34.68 -8.58 5.12
C ILE A 120 33.71 -9.71 5.50
N CYS A 121 32.83 -10.12 4.57
CA CYS A 121 31.89 -11.21 4.85
C CYS A 121 32.59 -12.55 5.10
N GLN A 122 33.71 -12.82 4.40
CA GLN A 122 34.52 -14.02 4.59
C GLN A 122 35.21 -14.00 5.96
N LEU A 123 35.87 -12.90 6.31
CA LEU A 123 36.51 -12.72 7.62
C LEU A 123 35.51 -12.92 8.77
N ARG A 124 34.33 -12.28 8.68
CA ARG A 124 33.25 -12.40 9.68
C ARG A 124 32.62 -13.79 9.77
N ASN A 125 32.76 -14.63 8.75
CA ASN A 125 32.25 -15.99 8.76
C ASN A 125 33.29 -16.97 9.30
N GLU A 126 34.58 -16.73 9.03
CA GLU A 126 35.70 -17.50 9.57
C GLU A 126 35.82 -17.33 11.09
N SER A 127 35.47 -16.16 11.63
CA SER A 127 35.46 -15.89 13.07
C SER A 127 34.23 -16.38 13.83
N ARG A 128 33.27 -17.07 13.18
CA ARG A 128 32.09 -17.64 13.85
C ARG A 128 32.40 -19.02 14.38
N GLU A 129 32.46 -19.15 15.71
CA GLU A 129 32.70 -20.42 16.40
C GLU A 129 31.57 -21.44 16.21
N ASP A 130 30.34 -20.99 15.94
CA ASP A 130 29.13 -21.81 15.90
C ASP A 130 28.66 -22.21 14.48
N ARG A 131 29.16 -21.55 13.42
CA ARG A 131 28.61 -21.65 12.03
C ARG A 131 29.59 -21.36 10.89
N ALA A 132 30.83 -21.83 10.97
CA ALA A 132 31.82 -21.58 9.92
C ALA A 132 31.46 -22.29 8.60
N PHE A 133 30.79 -21.58 7.67
CA PHE A 133 30.57 -22.08 6.31
C PHE A 133 31.87 -22.10 5.48
N ASN A 134 32.03 -23.06 4.58
CA ASN A 134 33.19 -23.15 3.69
C ASN A 134 33.30 -21.91 2.76
N LYS A 135 34.53 -21.40 2.54
CA LYS A 135 34.86 -20.24 1.67
C LYS A 135 34.19 -20.28 0.29
N HIS A 136 33.99 -21.47 -0.27
CA HIS A 136 33.32 -21.68 -1.56
C HIS A 136 31.84 -21.29 -1.54
N VAL A 137 31.15 -21.48 -0.42
CA VAL A 137 29.72 -21.15 -0.26
C VAL A 137 29.49 -19.65 -0.36
N ILE A 138 30.32 -18.85 0.32
CA ILE A 138 30.21 -17.38 0.29
C ILE A 138 30.45 -16.83 -1.12
N ARG A 139 31.45 -17.35 -1.84
CA ARG A 139 31.73 -16.93 -3.22
C ARG A 139 30.55 -17.20 -4.15
N SER A 140 29.91 -18.37 -4.01
CA SER A 140 28.70 -18.71 -4.76
C SER A 140 27.55 -17.76 -4.42
N GLN A 141 27.32 -17.50 -3.13
CA GLN A 141 26.27 -16.59 -2.66
C GLN A 141 26.40 -15.16 -3.23
N PHE A 142 27.61 -14.61 -3.39
CA PHE A 142 27.80 -13.31 -4.03
C PHE A 142 27.40 -13.30 -5.51
N SER A 143 27.65 -14.39 -6.24
CA SER A 143 27.21 -14.54 -7.63
C SER A 143 25.68 -14.60 -7.69
N THR A 144 25.08 -15.44 -6.84
CA THR A 144 23.63 -15.59 -6.71
C THR A 144 22.95 -14.27 -6.35
N MET A 145 23.50 -13.52 -5.39
CA MET A 145 22.99 -12.22 -4.97
C MET A 145 22.96 -11.24 -6.16
N ARG A 146 24.08 -11.08 -6.88
CA ARG A 146 24.17 -10.16 -8.03
C ARG A 146 23.13 -10.46 -9.10
N GLN A 147 22.86 -11.73 -9.38
CA GLN A 147 21.82 -12.13 -10.32
C GLN A 147 20.41 -11.88 -9.75
N GLY A 148 20.19 -12.26 -8.49
CA GLY A 148 18.90 -12.15 -7.80
C GLY A 148 18.43 -10.71 -7.57
N LEU A 149 19.33 -9.74 -7.47
CA LEU A 149 18.98 -8.32 -7.27
C LEU A 149 18.41 -7.65 -8.52
N ARG A 150 18.74 -8.13 -9.74
CA ARG A 150 18.29 -7.51 -11.01
C ARG A 150 16.77 -7.55 -11.21
N GLY A 151 16.08 -8.50 -10.55
CA GLY A 151 14.65 -8.76 -10.72
C GLY A 151 13.73 -8.14 -9.67
N LEU A 152 14.25 -7.48 -8.62
CA LEU A 152 13.45 -7.10 -7.44
C LEU A 152 12.22 -6.24 -7.78
N LYS A 153 12.36 -5.25 -8.65
CA LYS A 153 11.22 -4.41 -9.06
C LYS A 153 10.11 -5.22 -9.74
N ARG A 154 10.47 -6.21 -10.56
CA ARG A 154 9.50 -7.10 -11.24
C ARG A 154 8.84 -8.08 -10.28
N GLU A 155 9.55 -8.45 -9.21
CA GLU A 155 9.01 -9.29 -8.14
C GLU A 155 7.98 -8.54 -7.26
N GLY A 156 7.99 -7.21 -7.28
CA GLY A 156 7.03 -6.36 -6.59
C GLY A 156 7.63 -5.45 -5.52
N PHE A 157 8.95 -5.47 -5.34
CA PHE A 157 9.64 -4.57 -4.41
C PHE A 157 9.66 -3.14 -4.98
N ARG A 158 8.96 -2.23 -4.30
CA ARG A 158 8.98 -0.79 -4.64
C ARG A 158 9.92 0.01 -3.74
N ASN A 159 10.05 -0.39 -2.48
CA ASN A 159 10.98 0.17 -1.51
C ASN A 159 12.20 -0.74 -1.42
N ILE A 160 13.32 -0.28 -1.98
CA ILE A 160 14.59 -1.02 -2.02
C ILE A 160 15.67 -0.10 -1.46
N THR A 161 16.18 -0.43 -0.27
CA THR A 161 17.34 0.22 0.33
C THR A 161 18.57 -0.63 0.10
N HIS A 162 19.67 -0.01 -0.35
CA HIS A 162 20.88 -0.72 -0.71
C HIS A 162 22.08 -0.18 0.06
N LEU A 163 22.52 -0.92 1.08
CA LEU A 163 23.67 -0.63 1.92
C LEU A 163 24.89 -1.38 1.35
N ARG A 164 25.92 -0.65 0.94
CA ARG A 164 27.09 -1.12 0.18
C ARG A 164 28.36 -1.27 1.01
N SER A 165 28.40 -0.69 2.20
CA SER A 165 29.59 -0.70 3.04
C SER A 165 29.21 -0.89 4.51
N VAL A 166 30.20 -1.15 5.34
CA VAL A 166 29.99 -1.30 6.80
C VAL A 166 29.62 0.06 7.39
N GLU A 167 30.22 1.13 6.90
CA GLU A 167 29.95 2.50 7.30
C GLU A 167 28.50 2.89 6.98
N GLU A 168 27.98 2.53 5.80
CA GLU A 168 26.56 2.75 5.45
C GLU A 168 25.61 1.96 6.36
N VAL A 169 25.98 0.76 6.83
CA VAL A 169 25.17 -0.02 7.77
C VAL A 169 25.21 0.56 9.17
N ASP A 170 26.40 0.96 9.63
CA ASP A 170 26.61 1.46 10.99
C ASP A 170 26.03 2.87 11.17
N ALA A 171 26.02 3.67 10.10
CA ALA A 171 25.39 4.99 10.04
C ALA A 171 23.87 4.95 10.15
N ILE A 172 23.21 3.79 9.94
CA ILE A 172 21.78 3.68 10.19
C ILE A 172 21.54 3.79 11.69
N GLU A 173 20.85 4.85 12.09
CA GLU A 173 20.46 5.14 13.47
C GLU A 173 19.04 4.66 13.74
N LYS A 174 18.12 4.85 12.76
CA LYS A 174 16.68 4.65 12.98
C LYS A 174 15.96 4.04 11.77
N ILE A 175 14.97 3.20 12.07
CA ILE A 175 13.91 2.80 11.14
C ILE A 175 12.64 3.56 11.53
N SER A 176 12.09 4.36 10.62
CA SER A 176 10.79 5.01 10.84
C SER A 176 9.69 4.36 10.03
N LEU A 177 8.57 4.12 10.70
CA LEU A 177 7.37 3.60 10.07
C LEU A 177 6.53 4.77 9.59
N GLN A 178 6.26 4.77 8.29
CA GLN A 178 5.40 5.75 7.63
C GLN A 178 3.98 5.17 7.60
N PRO A 179 2.98 5.92 8.11
CA PRO A 179 1.58 5.56 7.94
C PRO A 179 1.25 5.33 6.47
N MET A 180 0.35 4.40 6.22
CA MET A 180 -0.19 4.24 4.87
C MET A 180 -1.03 5.48 4.50
N TYR A 181 -1.06 5.88 3.23
CA TYR A 181 -1.81 7.09 2.79
C TYR A 181 -3.32 7.07 3.11
N ASN A 182 -3.88 5.88 3.26
CA ASN A 182 -5.27 5.63 3.66
C ASN A 182 -5.46 5.64 5.20
N ASN A 183 -4.39 5.66 5.98
CA ASN A 183 -4.47 5.76 7.44
C ASN A 183 -4.62 7.23 7.84
N ARG A 184 -5.83 7.60 8.25
CA ARG A 184 -6.19 8.93 8.76
C ARG A 184 -6.89 8.79 10.11
N LYS A 185 -6.45 7.84 10.93
CA LYS A 185 -7.05 7.50 12.24
C LYS A 185 -7.04 8.66 13.23
N GLU A 186 -6.14 9.62 13.03
CA GLU A 186 -6.07 10.87 13.80
C GLU A 186 -7.28 11.78 13.56
N LEU A 187 -7.98 11.64 12.44
CA LEU A 187 -9.20 12.39 12.17
C LEU A 187 -10.37 11.68 12.85
N THR A 188 -10.94 12.32 13.87
CA THR A 188 -12.06 11.79 14.68
C THR A 188 -13.43 12.37 14.29
N GLY A 189 -13.47 13.30 13.34
CA GLY A 189 -14.69 13.97 12.88
C GLY A 189 -15.07 15.18 13.74
N PRO A 190 -16.33 15.65 13.66
CA PRO A 190 -17.47 15.00 12.99
C PRO A 190 -17.34 14.94 11.46
N PHE A 191 -17.92 13.90 10.85
CA PHE A 191 -17.89 13.66 9.41
C PHE A 191 -19.29 13.72 8.81
N ASP A 192 -19.40 14.30 7.62
CA ASP A 192 -20.59 14.21 6.76
C ASP A 192 -20.20 13.52 5.45
N LEU A 193 -20.80 12.36 5.19
CA LEU A 193 -20.44 11.53 4.04
C LEU A 193 -21.50 11.65 2.95
N ILE A 194 -21.07 11.94 1.73
CA ILE A 194 -21.94 12.09 0.55
C ILE A 194 -21.62 10.96 -0.42
N GLY A 195 -22.67 10.24 -0.84
CA GLY A 195 -22.61 9.20 -1.86
C GLY A 195 -22.31 9.73 -3.26
N ASP A 196 -22.66 8.93 -4.26
CA ASP A 196 -22.42 9.27 -5.66
C ASP A 196 -23.14 10.57 -6.04
N ILE A 197 -22.39 11.51 -6.62
CA ILE A 197 -22.91 12.85 -6.98
C ILE A 197 -23.28 12.91 -8.45
N HIS A 198 -22.50 12.27 -9.32
CA HIS A 198 -22.78 12.18 -10.75
C HIS A 198 -23.13 13.52 -11.41
N GLY A 199 -22.32 14.56 -11.19
CA GLY A 199 -22.52 15.88 -11.81
C GLY A 199 -23.73 16.69 -11.31
N CYS A 200 -24.46 16.22 -10.28
CA CYS A 200 -25.58 16.93 -9.65
C CYS A 200 -25.10 18.01 -8.67
N TYR A 201 -24.50 19.08 -9.21
CA TYR A 201 -23.94 20.18 -8.41
C TYR A 201 -25.00 20.93 -7.59
N ASP A 202 -26.16 21.19 -8.15
CA ASP A 202 -27.19 22.00 -7.49
C ASP A 202 -27.77 21.26 -6.28
N GLU A 203 -28.02 19.96 -6.42
CA GLU A 203 -28.46 19.07 -5.34
C GLU A 203 -27.38 18.89 -4.27
N LEU A 204 -26.11 18.80 -4.69
CA LEU A 204 -24.98 18.77 -3.76
C LEU A 204 -24.92 20.05 -2.92
N VAL A 205 -25.03 21.21 -3.56
CA VAL A 205 -25.07 22.52 -2.90
C VAL A 205 -26.25 22.61 -1.93
N GLU A 206 -27.45 22.18 -2.36
CA GLU A 206 -28.64 22.15 -1.50
C GLU A 206 -28.43 21.26 -0.27
N LEU A 207 -27.85 20.06 -0.47
CA LEU A 207 -27.57 19.11 0.59
C LEU A 207 -26.57 19.65 1.61
N ILE A 208 -25.41 20.16 1.18
CA ILE A 208 -24.40 20.65 2.11
C ILE A 208 -24.84 21.95 2.80
N THR A 209 -25.67 22.77 2.14
CA THR A 209 -26.31 23.93 2.77
C THR A 209 -27.27 23.49 3.89
N LYS A 210 -28.07 22.43 3.67
CA LYS A 210 -28.90 21.83 4.75
C LYS A 210 -28.07 21.29 5.90
N LEU A 211 -26.85 20.82 5.62
CA LEU A 211 -25.86 20.42 6.61
C LEU A 211 -25.09 21.62 7.21
N SER A 212 -25.54 22.86 6.99
CA SER A 212 -24.97 24.09 7.53
C SER A 212 -23.57 24.45 7.04
N TYR A 213 -23.12 23.91 5.90
CA TYR A 213 -21.90 24.39 5.24
C TYR A 213 -22.14 25.76 4.62
N GLN A 214 -21.16 26.65 4.79
CA GLN A 214 -21.10 27.97 4.16
C GLN A 214 -20.32 27.81 2.85
N ILE A 215 -20.94 28.19 1.73
CA ILE A 215 -20.36 28.02 0.40
C ILE A 215 -19.93 29.38 -0.13
N ASP A 216 -18.69 29.47 -0.62
CA ASP A 216 -18.15 30.64 -1.30
C ASP A 216 -17.22 30.19 -2.42
N ASN A 217 -17.43 30.71 -3.64
CA ASN A 217 -16.60 30.47 -4.83
C ASN A 217 -16.12 29.01 -5.03
N HIS A 218 -17.07 28.08 -5.17
CA HIS A 218 -16.81 26.63 -5.26
C HIS A 218 -15.89 26.12 -4.14
N ASN A 219 -16.08 26.61 -2.93
CA ASN A 219 -15.48 26.07 -1.72
C ASN A 219 -16.56 26.05 -0.63
N ALA A 220 -16.41 25.18 0.37
CA ALA A 220 -17.32 25.16 1.50
C ALA A 220 -16.60 24.86 2.81
N THR A 221 -17.08 25.50 3.88
CA THR A 221 -16.59 25.33 5.25
C THR A 221 -17.77 25.11 6.19
N HIS A 222 -17.57 24.34 7.26
CA HIS A 222 -18.59 24.20 8.30
C HIS A 222 -18.16 25.01 9.53
N PRO A 223 -19.05 25.81 10.17
CA PRO A 223 -18.70 26.65 11.32
C PRO A 223 -18.18 25.85 12.53
N GLU A 224 -18.59 24.58 12.64
CA GLU A 224 -18.11 23.65 13.67
C GLU A 224 -16.91 22.77 13.21
N ASN A 225 -16.24 23.12 12.11
CA ASN A 225 -15.11 22.38 11.53
C ASN A 225 -15.41 20.89 11.23
N ARG A 226 -16.65 20.58 10.83
CA ARG A 226 -17.01 19.26 10.30
C ARG A 226 -16.25 19.01 8.99
N THR A 227 -15.87 17.76 8.76
CA THR A 227 -15.18 17.36 7.53
C THR A 227 -16.15 16.63 6.60
N LEU A 228 -16.27 17.13 5.37
CA LEU A 228 -17.06 16.47 4.34
C LEU A 228 -16.26 15.30 3.74
N ILE A 229 -16.90 14.17 3.43
CA ILE A 229 -16.25 13.05 2.75
C ILE A 229 -17.06 12.69 1.51
N PHE A 230 -16.46 12.90 0.35
CA PHE A 230 -16.99 12.42 -0.92
C PHE A 230 -16.68 10.94 -1.11
N LEU A 231 -17.70 10.12 -1.37
CA LEU A 231 -17.58 8.68 -1.58
C LEU A 231 -17.22 8.30 -3.03
N GLY A 232 -16.79 9.27 -3.84
CA GLY A 232 -16.41 9.08 -5.24
C GLY A 232 -17.59 9.25 -6.20
N ASP A 233 -17.34 8.94 -7.47
CA ASP A 233 -18.29 9.07 -8.57
C ASP A 233 -18.88 10.48 -8.64
N LEU A 234 -17.96 11.45 -8.76
CA LEU A 234 -18.28 12.88 -8.87
C LEU A 234 -18.82 13.27 -10.25
N ASN A 235 -18.48 12.47 -11.28
CA ASN A 235 -18.75 12.76 -12.68
C ASN A 235 -19.81 11.83 -13.30
N ASP A 236 -20.06 12.05 -14.59
CA ASP A 236 -20.95 11.30 -15.47
C ASP A 236 -22.43 11.55 -15.15
N ARG A 237 -23.27 11.52 -16.20
CA ARG A 237 -24.73 11.70 -16.18
C ARG A 237 -25.21 13.13 -15.94
N GLY A 238 -24.85 13.74 -14.82
CA GLY A 238 -25.41 15.03 -14.41
C GLY A 238 -24.87 16.23 -15.19
N PRO A 239 -25.54 17.40 -15.06
CA PRO A 239 -25.34 18.53 -15.95
C PRO A 239 -24.14 19.43 -15.60
N LYS A 240 -23.56 19.31 -14.40
CA LYS A 240 -22.57 20.27 -13.84
C LYS A 240 -21.33 19.58 -13.26
N THR A 241 -20.76 18.64 -14.01
CA THR A 241 -19.55 17.90 -13.61
C THR A 241 -18.34 18.82 -13.31
N PRO A 242 -18.03 19.85 -14.11
CA PRO A 242 -16.92 20.75 -13.80
C PRO A 242 -17.09 21.47 -12.46
N ASP A 243 -18.30 21.93 -12.13
CA ASP A 243 -18.59 22.61 -10.86
C ASP A 243 -18.44 21.69 -9.65
N VAL A 244 -18.89 20.43 -9.77
CA VAL A 244 -18.67 19.40 -8.73
C VAL A 244 -17.18 19.22 -8.47
N TYR A 245 -16.36 19.09 -9.51
CA TYR A 245 -14.91 18.93 -9.35
C TYR A 245 -14.26 20.17 -8.77
N LYS A 246 -14.62 21.38 -9.23
CA LYS A 246 -14.12 22.64 -8.66
C LYS A 246 -14.38 22.69 -7.15
N LEU A 247 -15.60 22.36 -6.72
CA LEU A 247 -15.97 22.30 -5.31
C LEU A 247 -15.16 21.26 -4.53
N ALA A 248 -15.13 20.02 -5.00
CA ALA A 248 -14.43 18.94 -4.33
C ALA A 248 -12.92 19.22 -4.23
N MET A 249 -12.29 19.71 -5.31
CA MET A 249 -10.87 20.05 -5.36
C MET A 249 -10.52 21.15 -4.35
N ASN A 250 -11.30 22.24 -4.33
CA ASN A 250 -11.07 23.35 -3.43
C ASN A 250 -11.25 22.95 -1.96
N MET A 251 -12.31 22.20 -1.63
CA MET A 251 -12.54 21.73 -0.26
C MET A 251 -11.44 20.78 0.22
N VAL A 252 -10.98 19.86 -0.64
CA VAL A 252 -9.88 18.93 -0.32
C VAL A 252 -8.57 19.69 -0.13
N ALA A 253 -8.26 20.64 -1.02
CA ALA A 253 -7.06 21.46 -0.91
C ALA A 253 -7.05 22.34 0.36
N ALA A 254 -8.22 22.84 0.77
CA ALA A 254 -8.39 23.62 2.00
C ALA A 254 -8.39 22.77 3.29
N GLY A 255 -8.40 21.43 3.18
CA GLY A 255 -8.46 20.52 4.32
C GLY A 255 -9.86 20.36 4.93
N ASN A 256 -10.91 20.88 4.27
CA ASN A 256 -12.30 20.79 4.72
C ASN A 256 -13.00 19.51 4.25
N ALA A 257 -12.40 18.79 3.29
CA ALA A 257 -12.95 17.55 2.77
C ALA A 257 -11.89 16.46 2.54
N LEU A 258 -12.37 15.22 2.50
CA LEU A 258 -11.68 14.07 1.94
C LEU A 258 -12.47 13.56 0.73
N CYS A 259 -11.78 12.92 -0.21
CA CYS A 259 -12.42 12.26 -1.35
C CYS A 259 -11.76 10.91 -1.61
N VAL A 260 -12.59 9.88 -1.82
CA VAL A 260 -12.14 8.55 -2.27
C VAL A 260 -12.41 8.38 -3.76
N LEU A 261 -11.61 7.54 -4.40
CA LEU A 261 -11.70 7.31 -5.83
C LEU A 261 -12.88 6.40 -6.20
N GLY A 262 -13.84 6.91 -6.96
CA GLY A 262 -14.91 6.11 -7.58
C GLY A 262 -14.49 5.43 -8.90
N ASN A 263 -15.32 4.51 -9.41
CA ASN A 263 -15.00 3.84 -10.67
C ASN A 263 -15.19 4.74 -11.90
N HIS A 264 -16.16 5.65 -11.87
CA HIS A 264 -16.37 6.62 -12.93
C HIS A 264 -15.25 7.67 -12.94
N ASP A 265 -14.80 8.13 -11.77
CA ASP A 265 -13.61 9.00 -11.62
C ASP A 265 -12.35 8.36 -12.22
N PHE A 266 -12.10 7.08 -11.92
CA PHE A 266 -10.94 6.36 -12.45
C PHE A 266 -11.02 6.16 -13.97
N LYS A 267 -12.23 5.95 -14.52
CA LYS A 267 -12.45 5.85 -15.96
C LYS A 267 -12.19 7.18 -16.65
N LEU A 268 -12.64 8.30 -16.08
CA LEU A 268 -12.33 9.64 -16.57
C LEU A 268 -10.82 9.91 -16.55
N LEU A 269 -10.12 9.57 -15.47
CA LEU A 269 -8.66 9.72 -15.40
C LEU A 269 -7.94 8.96 -16.53
N LYS A 270 -8.40 7.74 -16.86
CA LYS A 270 -7.85 6.97 -17.98
C LYS A 270 -8.08 7.68 -19.32
N TYR A 271 -9.29 8.19 -19.55
CA TYR A 271 -9.63 8.97 -20.74
C TYR A 271 -8.72 10.19 -20.88
N LEU A 272 -8.61 11.00 -19.82
CA LEU A 272 -7.80 12.22 -19.77
C LEU A 272 -6.28 11.96 -19.97
N ARG A 273 -5.82 10.73 -19.70
CA ARG A 273 -4.44 10.27 -19.97
C ARG A 273 -4.26 9.68 -21.38
N GLY A 274 -5.28 9.74 -22.24
CA GLY A 274 -5.23 9.24 -23.61
C GLY A 274 -5.42 7.72 -23.74
N SER A 275 -5.89 7.04 -22.69
CA SER A 275 -6.20 5.60 -22.79
C SER A 275 -7.48 5.40 -23.60
N LYS A 276 -7.51 4.38 -24.46
CA LYS A 276 -8.73 3.96 -25.16
C LYS A 276 -9.72 3.36 -24.16
N VAL A 277 -10.71 4.14 -23.73
CA VAL A 277 -11.83 3.68 -22.89
C VAL A 277 -13.14 3.73 -23.68
N LYS A 278 -14.09 2.87 -23.32
CA LYS A 278 -15.43 2.90 -23.91
C LYS A 278 -16.18 4.13 -23.36
N VAL A 279 -16.56 5.06 -24.23
CA VAL A 279 -17.37 6.22 -23.85
C VAL A 279 -18.83 5.76 -23.79
N ASN A 280 -19.33 5.61 -22.57
CA ASN A 280 -20.68 5.15 -22.26
C ASN A 280 -21.00 5.43 -20.78
N HIS A 281 -22.26 5.19 -20.40
CA HIS A 281 -22.79 5.35 -19.05
C HIS A 281 -22.63 6.76 -18.48
N GLY A 282 -22.66 7.77 -19.37
CA GLY A 282 -22.63 9.18 -19.02
C GLY A 282 -21.29 9.87 -19.14
N LEU A 283 -20.22 9.13 -19.49
CA LEU A 283 -18.90 9.71 -19.76
C LEU A 283 -18.94 10.68 -20.95
N GLU A 284 -19.83 10.45 -21.92
CA GLU A 284 -20.09 11.34 -23.04
C GLU A 284 -20.43 12.76 -22.59
N GLN A 285 -21.33 12.92 -21.61
CA GLN A 285 -21.72 14.25 -21.10
C GLN A 285 -20.57 14.90 -20.34
N THR A 286 -19.83 14.13 -19.54
CA THR A 286 -18.63 14.62 -18.85
C THR A 286 -17.59 15.17 -19.83
N ILE A 287 -17.32 14.43 -20.91
CA ILE A 287 -16.33 14.84 -21.92
C ILE A 287 -16.78 16.13 -22.62
N GLU A 288 -18.05 16.22 -23.00
CA GLU A 288 -18.61 17.41 -23.61
C GLU A 288 -18.49 18.63 -22.69
N GLN A 289 -18.91 18.51 -21.43
CA GLN A 289 -18.80 19.60 -20.44
C GLN A 289 -17.34 20.04 -20.23
N LEU A 290 -16.41 19.08 -20.10
CA LEU A 290 -14.98 19.38 -19.92
C LEU A 290 -14.32 19.99 -21.17
N SER A 291 -14.90 19.82 -22.36
CA SER A 291 -14.37 20.42 -23.60
C SER A 291 -14.48 21.95 -23.61
N HIS A 292 -15.29 22.52 -22.73
CA HIS A 292 -15.47 23.97 -22.56
C HIS A 292 -14.60 24.56 -21.44
N GLU A 293 -13.86 23.73 -20.70
CA GLU A 293 -12.97 24.17 -19.62
C GLU A 293 -11.54 24.42 -20.13
N SER A 294 -10.75 25.17 -19.34
CA SER A 294 -9.38 25.51 -19.72
C SER A 294 -8.41 24.33 -19.55
N ASP A 295 -7.31 24.33 -20.32
CA ASP A 295 -6.28 23.31 -20.22
C ASP A 295 -5.64 23.24 -18.81
N GLU A 296 -5.56 24.38 -18.13
CA GLU A 296 -5.08 24.46 -16.74
C GLU A 296 -6.00 23.69 -15.79
N PHE A 297 -7.32 23.88 -15.90
CA PHE A 297 -8.29 23.13 -15.09
C PHE A 297 -8.19 21.63 -15.38
N ILE A 298 -8.08 21.24 -16.65
CA ILE A 298 -7.93 19.84 -17.04
C ILE A 298 -6.63 19.22 -16.48
N ALA A 299 -5.54 19.99 -16.42
CA ALA A 299 -4.30 19.55 -15.79
C ALA A 299 -4.46 19.34 -14.28
N GLN A 300 -5.08 20.29 -13.58
CA GLN A 300 -5.37 20.19 -12.15
C GLN A 300 -6.30 19.02 -11.83
N LEU A 301 -7.33 18.79 -12.65
CA LEU A 301 -8.24 17.66 -12.51
C LEU A 301 -7.51 16.31 -12.65
N LYS A 302 -6.58 16.19 -13.62
CA LYS A 302 -5.76 14.98 -13.76
C LYS A 302 -4.90 14.74 -12.50
N GLU A 303 -4.33 15.79 -11.92
CA GLU A 303 -3.54 15.68 -10.69
C GLU A 303 -4.41 15.27 -9.50
N PHE A 304 -5.56 15.92 -9.31
CA PHE A 304 -6.54 15.58 -8.28
C PHE A 304 -6.98 14.11 -8.37
N LEU A 305 -7.46 13.67 -9.54
CA LEU A 305 -7.88 12.28 -9.75
C LEU A 305 -6.74 11.28 -9.54
N SER A 306 -5.49 11.70 -9.81
CA SER A 306 -4.30 10.86 -9.59
C SER A 306 -3.93 10.73 -8.11
N SER A 307 -4.26 11.73 -7.29
CA SER A 307 -3.96 11.76 -5.86
C SER A 307 -5.04 11.09 -5.00
N LEU A 308 -6.26 10.88 -5.53
CA LEU A 308 -7.34 10.23 -4.80
C LEU A 308 -6.96 8.83 -4.27
N ILE A 309 -7.29 8.61 -3.00
CA ILE A 309 -7.02 7.38 -2.27
C ILE A 309 -8.20 6.40 -2.45
N SER A 310 -7.92 5.10 -2.40
CA SER A 310 -8.95 4.07 -2.57
C SER A 310 -9.97 4.03 -1.43
N HIS A 311 -9.52 4.27 -0.20
CA HIS A 311 -10.33 4.28 1.01
C HIS A 311 -9.60 5.04 2.11
N TYR A 312 -10.31 5.45 3.17
CA TYR A 312 -9.69 5.93 4.40
C TYR A 312 -10.08 5.07 5.61
N VAL A 313 -9.17 4.95 6.56
CA VAL A 313 -9.39 4.42 7.91
C VAL A 313 -9.34 5.61 8.87
N LEU A 314 -10.46 5.91 9.51
CA LEU A 314 -10.75 7.12 10.28
C LEU A 314 -11.16 6.77 11.72
N ASP A 315 -11.24 7.78 12.58
CA ASP A 315 -11.74 7.69 13.96
C ASP A 315 -11.11 6.51 14.73
N GLU A 316 -9.79 6.53 14.88
CA GLU A 316 -9.02 5.48 15.58
C GLU A 316 -9.20 4.07 14.98
N GLY A 317 -9.76 3.94 13.78
CA GLY A 317 -10.09 2.67 13.12
C GLY A 317 -11.53 2.22 13.29
N LYS A 318 -12.41 3.07 13.85
CA LYS A 318 -13.84 2.80 14.03
C LYS A 318 -14.64 3.07 12.77
N LEU A 319 -14.10 3.84 11.81
CA LEU A 319 -14.74 4.17 10.54
C LEU A 319 -13.84 3.83 9.35
N VAL A 320 -14.39 3.17 8.35
CA VAL A 320 -13.80 2.99 7.01
C VAL A 320 -14.74 3.57 5.97
N VAL A 321 -14.16 4.33 5.04
CA VAL A 321 -14.90 4.92 3.91
C VAL A 321 -14.27 4.49 2.61
N ALA A 322 -15.08 3.97 1.69
CA ALA A 322 -14.65 3.51 0.37
C ALA A 322 -15.85 3.60 -0.59
N HIS A 323 -15.61 3.76 -1.89
CA HIS A 323 -16.71 3.91 -2.86
C HIS A 323 -17.62 2.67 -2.91
N ALA A 324 -17.06 1.49 -3.19
CA ALA A 324 -17.78 0.21 -3.25
C ALA A 324 -17.73 -0.60 -1.93
N GLY A 325 -17.23 0.03 -0.86
CA GLY A 325 -16.97 -0.61 0.43
C GLY A 325 -15.72 -1.48 0.43
N LEU A 326 -15.54 -2.27 1.50
CA LEU A 326 -14.30 -2.99 1.74
C LEU A 326 -14.45 -4.13 2.76
N LYS A 327 -13.86 -5.30 2.50
CA LYS A 327 -13.80 -6.38 3.50
C LYS A 327 -12.87 -6.02 4.67
N GLU A 328 -13.16 -6.53 5.86
CA GLU A 328 -12.37 -6.28 7.08
C GLU A 328 -10.87 -6.56 6.88
N GLU A 329 -10.55 -7.68 6.21
CA GLU A 329 -9.18 -8.08 5.96
C GLU A 329 -8.39 -7.12 5.05
N MET A 330 -9.06 -6.20 4.36
CA MET A 330 -8.45 -5.23 3.45
C MET A 330 -8.29 -3.83 4.06
N HIS A 331 -8.82 -3.59 5.26
CA HIS A 331 -8.75 -2.29 5.93
C HIS A 331 -7.31 -1.79 6.11
N GLY A 332 -7.03 -0.56 5.69
CA GLY A 332 -5.71 0.06 5.84
C GLY A 332 -4.64 -0.52 4.92
N ARG A 333 -4.99 -1.43 4.00
CA ARG A 333 -4.02 -2.09 3.12
C ARG A 333 -3.93 -1.42 1.75
N GLY A 334 -2.73 -1.36 1.18
CA GLY A 334 -2.42 -0.53 0.00
C GLY A 334 -2.20 -1.28 -1.31
N SER A 335 -2.69 -2.51 -1.46
CA SER A 335 -2.44 -3.30 -2.67
C SER A 335 -3.35 -2.92 -3.84
N GLY A 336 -2.95 -3.26 -5.07
CA GLY A 336 -3.78 -3.04 -6.27
C GLY A 336 -5.12 -3.78 -6.22
N ALA A 337 -5.18 -4.96 -5.58
CA ALA A 337 -6.41 -5.71 -5.39
C ALA A 337 -7.39 -4.96 -4.47
N VAL A 338 -6.88 -4.36 -3.39
CA VAL A 338 -7.68 -3.54 -2.47
C VAL A 338 -8.22 -2.30 -3.18
N ARG A 339 -7.38 -1.62 -3.97
CA ARG A 339 -7.83 -0.48 -4.79
C ARG A 339 -8.92 -0.89 -5.78
N SER A 340 -8.78 -2.05 -6.42
CA SER A 340 -9.79 -2.59 -7.34
C SER A 340 -11.11 -2.88 -6.62
N PHE A 341 -11.05 -3.52 -5.44
CA PHE A 341 -12.22 -3.80 -4.62
C PHE A 341 -12.95 -2.51 -4.23
N CYS A 342 -12.21 -1.49 -3.79
CA CYS A 342 -12.81 -0.21 -3.39
C CYS A 342 -13.56 0.48 -4.55
N MET A 343 -13.16 0.26 -5.80
CA MET A 343 -13.82 0.86 -6.98
C MET A 343 -14.95 0.00 -7.53
N TYR A 344 -14.83 -1.33 -7.51
CA TYR A 344 -15.71 -2.22 -8.27
C TYR A 344 -16.47 -3.25 -7.41
N GLY A 345 -16.14 -3.36 -6.12
CA GLY A 345 -16.59 -4.44 -5.25
C GLY A 345 -15.96 -5.79 -5.62
N GLU A 346 -16.61 -6.86 -5.19
CA GLU A 346 -16.29 -8.22 -5.57
C GLU A 346 -17.25 -8.68 -6.67
N THR A 347 -16.71 -8.96 -7.85
CA THR A 347 -17.49 -9.56 -8.93
C THR A 347 -17.45 -11.08 -8.82
N THR A 348 -18.57 -11.74 -9.08
CA THR A 348 -18.66 -13.21 -9.14
C THR A 348 -17.98 -13.80 -10.38
N GLY A 349 -17.64 -12.94 -11.36
CA GLY A 349 -17.16 -13.33 -12.68
C GLY A 349 -18.28 -13.56 -13.69
N GLU A 350 -19.54 -13.56 -13.26
CA GLU A 350 -20.71 -13.66 -14.11
C GLU A 350 -21.16 -12.27 -14.60
N ILE A 351 -21.86 -12.26 -15.74
CA ILE A 351 -22.47 -11.07 -16.31
C ILE A 351 -23.98 -11.32 -16.33
N ASP A 352 -24.75 -10.35 -15.84
CA ASP A 352 -26.20 -10.42 -15.81
C ASP A 352 -26.83 -10.25 -17.21
N GLN A 353 -28.16 -10.36 -17.26
CA GLN A 353 -28.94 -10.20 -18.50
C GLN A 353 -28.83 -8.81 -19.14
N PHE A 354 -28.29 -7.82 -18.44
CA PHE A 354 -28.09 -6.44 -18.92
C PHE A 354 -26.63 -6.15 -19.30
N GLY A 355 -25.74 -7.15 -19.24
CA GLY A 355 -24.33 -6.98 -19.58
C GLY A 355 -23.49 -6.39 -18.44
N LEU A 356 -24.00 -6.36 -17.21
CA LEU A 356 -23.32 -5.85 -16.03
C LEU A 356 -22.73 -6.99 -15.18
N PRO A 357 -21.54 -6.81 -14.56
CA PRO A 357 -20.97 -7.84 -13.69
C PRO A 357 -21.88 -8.12 -12.49
N VAL A 358 -22.19 -9.39 -12.24
CA VAL A 358 -22.89 -9.82 -11.03
C VAL A 358 -21.95 -9.66 -9.84
N ARG A 359 -22.40 -8.97 -8.80
CA ARG A 359 -21.60 -8.66 -7.62
C ARG A 359 -21.94 -9.55 -6.44
N HIS A 360 -20.92 -9.88 -5.65
CA HIS A 360 -21.08 -10.58 -4.40
C HIS A 360 -21.46 -9.59 -3.30
N ASN A 361 -22.51 -9.89 -2.54
CA ASN A 361 -22.93 -9.07 -1.40
C ASN A 361 -22.01 -9.31 -0.18
N TRP A 362 -20.78 -8.81 -0.27
CA TRP A 362 -19.78 -8.89 0.80
C TRP A 362 -20.27 -8.26 2.11
N ALA A 363 -21.18 -7.27 2.03
CA ALA A 363 -21.72 -6.56 3.20
C ALA A 363 -22.60 -7.47 4.06
N ALA A 364 -23.35 -8.42 3.46
CA ALA A 364 -24.14 -9.40 4.20
C ALA A 364 -23.30 -10.35 5.07
N GLU A 365 -22.04 -10.58 4.68
CA GLU A 365 -21.10 -11.44 5.40
C GLU A 365 -20.19 -10.67 6.36
N TYR A 366 -20.26 -9.34 6.35
CA TYR A 366 -19.37 -8.50 7.16
C TYR A 366 -19.70 -8.62 8.66
N LYS A 367 -18.69 -9.00 9.44
CA LYS A 367 -18.78 -9.16 10.91
C LYS A 367 -17.76 -8.32 11.67
N GLY A 368 -17.05 -7.44 10.97
CA GLY A 368 -16.03 -6.59 11.56
C GLY A 368 -16.65 -5.53 12.49
N ARG A 369 -15.85 -5.07 13.46
CA ARG A 369 -16.31 -4.06 14.44
C ARG A 369 -16.32 -2.63 13.87
N THR A 370 -15.50 -2.39 12.87
CA THR A 370 -15.36 -1.10 12.19
C THR A 370 -16.61 -0.82 11.35
N LYS A 371 -17.21 0.36 11.47
CA LYS A 371 -18.30 0.78 10.58
C LYS A 371 -17.74 1.05 9.20
N ILE A 372 -18.43 0.58 8.17
CA ILE A 372 -18.07 0.86 6.78
C ILE A 372 -19.21 1.68 6.17
N LEU A 373 -18.87 2.86 5.64
CA LEU A 373 -19.79 3.67 4.85
C LEU A 373 -19.29 3.71 3.40
N TYR A 374 -20.20 3.49 2.47
CA TYR A 374 -19.90 3.38 1.04
C TYR A 374 -21.07 3.89 0.19
N GLY A 375 -20.77 4.30 -1.05
CA GLY A 375 -21.70 5.00 -1.95
C GLY A 375 -22.26 4.16 -3.10
N HIS A 376 -21.66 3.00 -3.37
CA HIS A 376 -22.05 2.15 -4.51
C HIS A 376 -23.21 1.20 -4.21
N THR A 377 -23.92 0.80 -5.25
CA THR A 377 -24.88 -0.32 -5.19
C THR A 377 -24.14 -1.65 -5.02
N PRO A 378 -24.44 -2.46 -3.99
CA PRO A 378 -23.77 -3.75 -3.76
C PRO A 378 -23.98 -4.75 -4.90
#